data_AF-A0A813GYN6-F1
#
_entry.id   AF-A0A813GYN6-F1
#
_cell.length_a   1.000
_cell.length_b   1.000
_cell.length_c   1.000
_cell.angle_alpha   90.00
_cell.angle_beta   90.00
_cell.angle_gamma   90.00
#
_symmetry.space_group_name_H-M   'P 1'
#
loop_
_entity.id
_entity.type
_entity.pdbx_description
1 polymer ?
#
loop_
_entity_poly.entity_id
_entity_poly.type
_entity_poly.pdbx_seq_one_letter_code
_entity_poly.pdbx_strand_id
1 'polypeptide(L)'
;MASGVFALTLFLLCDLALGEAGHEGHCPWTNHWEWSGMFQAQEGDWLSWNVEKGENGEYAEDSMKMIVLAGDHLEDLEDMAENLFHGNLTTAASGAVLLPGAAYLLSFSKDLWLSQFKIQAPVGGKLAFFTEHLPQEFENKLHYLKEADGHDVEPMEEESSMECAEKVIDAADAGIERVQEKRWAEVIGASFLTIIPSIFGIAVLAFSFSKQLSSWGKQVLLFANSGACGVVFAAAIFLLMPESMELVSAGREEGEAAGVWGAAVIGGWFLGVLLGP
;
A
#
# COMPACT_ATOMS: atom_id res chain seq x y z
N MET A 1 50.81 -8.43 -26.28
CA MET A 1 49.96 -7.29 -25.90
C MET A 1 48.65 -7.38 -26.69
N ALA A 2 47.68 -8.14 -26.17
CA ALA A 2 46.31 -8.20 -26.65
C ALA A 2 45.50 -8.98 -25.59
N SER A 3 45.35 -8.37 -24.43
CA SER A 3 44.58 -8.91 -23.30
C SER A 3 43.87 -7.75 -22.65
N GLY A 4 42.58 -7.60 -22.92
CA GLY A 4 41.75 -6.59 -22.25
C GLY A 4 40.80 -5.86 -23.19
N VAL A 5 39.80 -6.56 -23.72
CA VAL A 5 38.56 -5.91 -24.20
C VAL A 5 37.31 -6.79 -23.97
N PHE A 6 37.43 -8.09 -23.74
CA PHE A 6 36.26 -8.99 -23.79
C PHE A 6 35.40 -9.13 -22.51
N ALA A 7 35.64 -8.34 -21.46
CA ALA A 7 34.96 -8.53 -20.17
C ALA A 7 34.00 -7.39 -19.75
N LEU A 8 33.83 -6.35 -20.56
CA LEU A 8 33.02 -5.17 -20.16
C LEU A 8 31.61 -5.09 -20.79
N THR A 9 31.24 -6.03 -21.66
CA THR A 9 30.02 -5.87 -22.49
C THR A 9 28.77 -6.55 -21.93
N LEU A 10 28.81 -7.18 -20.75
CA LEU A 10 27.66 -7.95 -20.21
C LEU A 10 26.96 -7.29 -19.01
N PHE A 11 27.55 -6.25 -18.40
CA PHE A 11 26.96 -5.57 -17.24
C PHE A 11 26.02 -4.41 -17.61
N LEU A 12 25.91 -4.05 -18.89
CA LEU A 12 25.16 -2.85 -19.33
C LEU A 12 23.73 -3.13 -19.85
N LEU A 13 23.26 -4.38 -19.80
CA LEU A 13 21.94 -4.76 -20.33
C LEU A 13 20.86 -4.96 -19.26
N CYS A 14 21.18 -4.76 -17.99
CA CYS A 14 20.23 -4.95 -16.89
C CYS A 14 19.44 -3.66 -16.53
N ASP A 15 19.88 -2.49 -16.97
CA ASP A 15 19.27 -1.19 -16.60
C ASP A 15 18.13 -0.72 -17.53
N LEU A 16 17.75 -1.49 -18.55
CA LEU A 16 16.81 -1.03 -19.59
C LEU A 16 15.46 -1.78 -19.62
N ALA A 17 14.97 -2.22 -18.46
CA ALA A 17 13.69 -2.93 -18.35
C ALA A 17 12.81 -2.52 -17.15
N LEU A 18 13.07 -1.38 -16.51
CA LEU A 18 12.06 -0.73 -15.67
C LEU A 18 11.29 0.26 -16.54
N GLY A 19 10.41 -0.30 -17.38
CA GLY A 19 9.34 0.48 -17.97
C GLY A 19 8.43 0.95 -16.85
N GLU A 20 8.26 2.26 -16.73
CA GLU A 20 7.15 2.89 -16.02
C GLU A 20 5.85 2.36 -16.64
N ALA A 21 5.30 1.32 -16.02
CA ALA A 21 3.93 0.90 -16.26
C ALA A 21 3.05 1.84 -15.42
N GLY A 22 2.37 2.75 -16.12
CA GLY A 22 1.42 3.67 -15.54
C GLY A 22 0.32 2.94 -14.74
N HIS A 23 0.00 3.58 -13.60
CA HIS A 23 -1.30 3.70 -12.93
C HIS A 23 -2.30 2.57 -13.16
N GLU A 24 -2.66 1.81 -12.11
CA GLU A 24 -4.02 1.60 -11.55
C GLU A 24 -3.87 0.70 -10.31
N GLY A 25 -3.94 1.26 -9.10
CA GLY A 25 -3.73 0.50 -7.86
C GLY A 25 -3.36 1.32 -6.62
N HIS A 26 -3.38 2.64 -6.70
CA HIS A 26 -3.36 3.47 -5.51
C HIS A 26 -4.78 3.57 -4.97
N CYS A 27 -4.99 3.38 -3.66
CA CYS A 27 -6.17 3.93 -3.01
C CYS A 27 -6.25 5.41 -3.38
N PRO A 28 -7.34 5.90 -3.99
CA PRO A 28 -7.49 7.33 -4.29
C PRO A 28 -7.48 8.20 -3.02
N TRP A 29 -7.67 7.61 -1.84
CA TRP A 29 -7.95 8.34 -0.62
C TRP A 29 -6.69 8.55 0.23
N THR A 30 -5.77 9.39 -0.28
CA THR A 30 -5.09 10.37 0.57
C THR A 30 -5.91 11.67 0.63
N ASN A 31 -7.24 11.56 0.53
CA ASN A 31 -8.10 12.72 0.66
C ASN A 31 -8.07 13.21 2.10
N HIS A 32 -8.22 14.51 2.27
CA HIS A 32 -8.01 15.19 3.54
C HIS A 32 -9.14 14.97 4.55
N TRP A 33 -10.16 14.20 4.17
CA TRP A 33 -11.36 13.86 4.93
C TRP A 33 -11.50 12.34 5.06
N GLU A 34 -12.15 11.87 6.12
CA GLU A 34 -12.32 10.43 6.38
C GLU A 34 -13.57 9.85 5.74
N TRP A 35 -14.58 10.69 5.44
CA TRP A 35 -15.84 10.27 4.88
C TRP A 35 -16.43 11.31 3.91
N SER A 36 -17.07 10.81 2.85
CA SER A 36 -17.91 11.56 1.95
C SER A 36 -19.24 10.85 1.75
N GLY A 37 -20.33 11.60 1.63
CA GLY A 37 -21.67 11.05 1.43
C GLY A 37 -22.58 11.98 0.66
N MET A 38 -23.35 11.43 -0.27
CA MET A 38 -24.30 12.15 -1.09
C MET A 38 -25.75 11.80 -0.73
N PHE A 39 -26.60 12.82 -0.61
CA PHE A 39 -27.97 12.69 -0.15
C PHE A 39 -28.92 13.39 -1.11
N GLN A 40 -30.09 12.79 -1.32
CA GLN A 40 -31.18 13.45 -2.03
C GLN A 40 -31.84 14.46 -1.09
N ALA A 41 -31.87 15.74 -1.46
CA ALA A 41 -32.68 16.70 -0.74
C ALA A 41 -34.15 16.56 -1.14
N GLN A 42 -35.04 16.53 -0.15
CA GLN A 42 -36.46 16.72 -0.38
C GLN A 42 -36.79 18.18 -0.66
N GLU A 43 -37.92 18.41 -1.32
CA GLU A 43 -38.28 19.70 -1.91
C GLU A 43 -38.59 20.76 -0.82
N GLY A 44 -37.65 21.69 -0.60
CA GLY A 44 -37.90 22.94 0.15
C GLY A 44 -37.67 22.91 1.67
N ASP A 45 -37.10 21.84 2.22
CA ASP A 45 -36.87 21.69 3.66
C ASP A 45 -35.38 21.79 4.08
N TRP A 46 -35.16 21.90 5.39
CA TRP A 46 -33.84 21.85 6.01
C TRP A 46 -33.48 20.42 6.42
N LEU A 47 -32.20 20.07 6.27
CA LEU A 47 -31.64 18.88 6.91
C LEU A 47 -31.03 19.30 8.25
N SER A 48 -31.03 18.37 9.21
CA SER A 48 -30.39 18.56 10.52
C SER A 48 -29.21 17.61 10.62
N TRP A 49 -28.00 18.17 10.66
CA TRP A 49 -26.79 17.46 11.02
C TRP A 49 -26.66 17.41 12.54
N ASN A 50 -26.62 16.22 13.10
CA ASN A 50 -26.62 15.96 14.53
C ASN A 50 -25.28 15.37 14.94
N VAL A 51 -24.76 15.86 16.05
CA VAL A 51 -23.54 15.36 16.69
C VAL A 51 -23.89 15.11 18.14
N GLU A 52 -23.91 13.85 18.55
CA GLU A 52 -24.25 13.43 19.91
C GLU A 52 -22.99 13.14 20.72
N LYS A 53 -23.07 13.34 22.03
CA LYS A 53 -22.07 12.81 22.95
C LYS A 53 -22.14 11.28 23.03
N GLY A 54 -20.97 10.66 23.16
CA GLY A 54 -20.85 9.24 23.43
C GLY A 54 -21.38 8.87 24.82
N GLU A 55 -21.38 7.57 25.13
CA GLU A 55 -21.85 7.03 26.41
C GLU A 55 -21.07 7.56 27.63
N ASN A 56 -19.83 7.99 27.41
CA ASN A 56 -18.97 8.62 28.43
C ASN A 56 -19.41 10.06 28.79
N GLY A 57 -20.37 10.64 28.07
CA GLY A 57 -20.81 12.02 28.29
C GLY A 57 -19.87 13.08 27.71
N GLU A 58 -19.03 12.70 26.74
CA GLU A 58 -18.12 13.56 25.98
C GLU A 58 -18.34 13.35 24.47
N TYR A 59 -17.99 14.34 23.65
CA TYR A 59 -17.95 14.14 22.19
C TYR A 59 -16.69 13.36 21.82
N ALA A 60 -16.70 12.63 20.70
CA ALA A 60 -15.51 11.96 20.18
C ALA A 60 -14.36 12.95 19.94
N GLU A 61 -14.70 14.14 19.44
CA GLU A 61 -13.81 15.29 19.25
C GLU A 61 -14.53 16.60 19.57
N ASP A 62 -13.79 17.71 19.72
CA ASP A 62 -14.35 19.03 20.07
C ASP A 62 -14.93 19.81 18.86
N SER A 63 -14.49 19.45 17.65
CA SER A 63 -14.88 20.09 16.41
C SER A 63 -14.59 19.18 15.21
N MET A 64 -15.24 19.46 14.08
CA MET A 64 -14.99 18.73 12.83
C MET A 64 -15.09 19.67 11.63
N LYS A 65 -14.18 19.53 10.65
CA LYS A 65 -14.37 20.20 9.37
C LYS A 65 -15.43 19.50 8.54
N MET A 66 -16.29 20.29 7.91
CA MET A 66 -17.32 19.82 7.01
C MET A 66 -17.41 20.73 5.80
N ILE A 67 -17.46 20.13 4.61
CA ILE A 67 -17.78 20.82 3.38
C ILE A 67 -19.16 20.38 2.94
N VAL A 68 -19.98 21.35 2.55
CA VAL A 68 -21.32 21.09 2.00
C VAL A 68 -21.33 21.56 0.56
N LEU A 69 -21.57 20.65 -0.39
CA LEU A 69 -21.62 20.95 -1.82
C LEU A 69 -22.95 20.46 -2.41
N ALA A 70 -23.37 21.08 -3.50
CA ALA A 70 -24.49 20.60 -4.31
C ALA A 70 -23.95 20.09 -5.65
N GLY A 71 -24.41 18.93 -6.09
CA GLY A 71 -23.96 18.30 -7.34
C GLY A 71 -24.51 16.88 -7.47
N ASP A 72 -24.23 16.21 -8.59
CA ASP A 72 -24.92 14.97 -8.97
C ASP A 72 -24.17 13.67 -8.61
N HIS A 73 -22.83 13.73 -8.54
CA HIS A 73 -21.93 12.62 -8.23
C HIS A 73 -20.83 13.07 -7.25
N LEU A 74 -20.38 12.17 -6.37
CA LEU A 74 -19.32 12.48 -5.40
C LEU A 74 -17.98 12.81 -6.08
N GLU A 75 -17.55 11.99 -7.04
CA GLU A 75 -16.27 12.13 -7.74
C GLU A 75 -16.09 13.51 -8.40
N ASP A 76 -17.16 14.03 -9.03
CA ASP A 76 -17.14 15.32 -9.72
C ASP A 76 -16.94 16.52 -8.75
N LEU A 77 -17.15 16.30 -7.45
CA LEU A 77 -17.08 17.32 -6.40
C LEU A 77 -15.78 17.28 -5.60
N GLU A 78 -14.95 16.24 -5.73
CA GLU A 78 -13.75 16.03 -4.94
C GLU A 78 -12.71 17.13 -5.09
N ASP A 79 -12.37 17.51 -6.34
CA ASP A 79 -11.40 18.59 -6.60
C ASP A 79 -11.84 19.91 -5.94
N MET A 80 -13.14 20.20 -5.97
CA MET A 80 -13.69 21.39 -5.34
C MET A 80 -13.69 21.27 -3.81
N ALA A 81 -14.00 20.07 -3.28
CA ALA A 81 -13.94 19.80 -1.86
C ALA A 81 -12.51 19.93 -1.32
N GLU A 82 -11.50 19.39 -2.00
CA GLU A 82 -10.09 19.48 -1.61
C GLU A 82 -9.62 20.93 -1.49
N ASN A 83 -9.89 21.74 -2.51
CA ASN A 83 -9.54 23.15 -2.51
C ASN A 83 -10.22 23.91 -1.35
N LEU A 84 -11.46 23.56 -1.02
CA LEU A 84 -12.19 24.14 0.10
C LEU A 84 -11.70 23.64 1.46
N PHE A 85 -11.26 22.38 1.55
CA PHE A 85 -10.78 21.75 2.78
C PHE A 85 -9.51 22.42 3.30
N HIS A 86 -8.61 22.84 2.40
CA HIS A 86 -7.38 23.58 2.72
C HIS A 86 -7.59 25.10 2.81
N GLY A 87 -8.75 25.56 2.35
CA GLY A 87 -9.10 26.97 2.32
C GLY A 87 -9.50 27.55 3.67
N ASN A 88 -10.14 28.70 3.62
CA ASN A 88 -10.69 29.33 4.82
C ASN A 88 -12.00 28.66 5.23
N LEU A 89 -12.03 28.17 6.46
CA LEU A 89 -13.20 27.55 7.07
C LEU A 89 -14.04 28.60 7.81
N THR A 90 -15.35 28.54 7.64
CA THR A 90 -16.28 29.36 8.44
C THR A 90 -16.62 28.62 9.73
N THR A 91 -16.28 29.18 10.89
CA THR A 91 -16.67 28.55 12.16
C THR A 91 -18.18 28.62 12.36
N ALA A 92 -18.81 27.46 12.56
CA ALA A 92 -20.23 27.33 12.84
C ALA A 92 -20.42 26.76 14.24
N ALA A 93 -21.18 27.45 15.09
CA ALA A 93 -21.58 26.94 16.40
C ALA A 93 -22.88 26.13 16.30
N SER A 94 -23.17 25.31 17.29
CA SER A 94 -24.46 24.60 17.39
C SER A 94 -25.65 25.57 17.21
N GLY A 95 -26.59 25.19 16.36
CA GLY A 95 -27.75 25.96 15.92
C GLY A 95 -27.53 26.78 14.64
N ALA A 96 -26.30 26.84 14.10
CA ALA A 96 -26.01 27.57 12.88
C ALA A 96 -26.66 26.94 11.65
N VAL A 97 -26.83 27.77 10.61
CA VAL A 97 -27.30 27.35 9.29
C VAL A 97 -26.11 27.26 8.34
N LEU A 98 -25.91 26.08 7.75
CA LEU A 98 -24.90 25.75 6.76
C LEU A 98 -25.51 25.87 5.37
N LEU A 99 -24.76 26.47 4.46
CA LEU A 99 -25.15 26.68 3.07
C LEU A 99 -24.28 25.81 2.16
N PRO A 100 -24.84 25.27 1.07
CA PRO A 100 -24.06 24.58 0.06
C PRO A 100 -23.05 25.53 -0.62
N GLY A 101 -21.92 24.99 -1.06
CA GLY A 101 -20.83 25.72 -1.69
C GLY A 101 -19.80 26.30 -0.72
N ALA A 102 -19.77 25.83 0.54
CA ALA A 102 -18.90 26.38 1.58
C ALA A 102 -18.30 25.29 2.48
N ALA A 103 -17.18 25.63 3.11
CA ALA A 103 -16.50 24.82 4.11
C ALA A 103 -16.62 25.43 5.50
N TYR A 104 -16.85 24.56 6.47
CA TYR A 104 -17.18 24.91 7.84
C TYR A 104 -16.27 24.19 8.82
N LEU A 105 -15.93 24.87 9.91
CA LEU A 105 -15.43 24.23 11.13
C LEU A 105 -16.59 24.18 12.11
N LEU A 106 -17.18 23.00 12.30
CA LEU A 106 -18.27 22.78 13.23
C LEU A 106 -17.71 22.76 14.64
N SER A 107 -18.12 23.70 15.48
CA SER A 107 -17.73 23.79 16.88
C SER A 107 -18.84 23.21 17.75
N PHE A 108 -18.54 22.11 18.44
CA PHE A 108 -19.53 21.41 19.25
C PHE A 108 -19.73 22.09 20.60
N SER A 109 -20.98 22.11 21.06
CA SER A 109 -21.35 22.72 22.34
C SER A 109 -21.13 21.72 23.47
N LYS A 110 -20.04 21.91 24.24
CA LYS A 110 -19.69 21.06 25.39
C LYS A 110 -20.76 21.04 26.49
N ASP A 111 -21.55 22.09 26.59
CA ASP A 111 -22.63 22.24 27.58
C ASP A 111 -23.90 21.46 27.21
N LEU A 112 -24.03 21.07 25.94
CA LEU A 112 -25.17 20.32 25.43
C LEU A 112 -24.78 18.86 25.18
N TRP A 113 -25.74 17.95 25.34
CA TRP A 113 -25.55 16.54 24.97
C TRP A 113 -25.65 16.30 23.45
N LEU A 114 -26.17 17.29 22.72
CA LEU A 114 -26.39 17.29 21.29
C LEU A 114 -25.97 18.64 20.71
N SER A 115 -25.14 18.63 19.68
CA SER A 115 -24.88 19.76 18.81
C SER A 115 -25.59 19.55 17.48
N GLN A 116 -26.36 20.54 17.03
CA GLN A 116 -27.16 20.42 15.82
C GLN A 116 -26.86 21.56 14.86
N PHE A 117 -26.72 21.26 13.58
CA PHE A 117 -26.51 22.24 12.52
C PHE A 117 -27.59 22.07 11.46
N LYS A 118 -28.16 23.18 11.00
CA LYS A 118 -29.20 23.16 9.97
C LYS A 118 -28.57 23.34 8.62
N ILE A 119 -28.91 22.52 7.64
CA ILE A 119 -28.40 22.62 6.29
C ILE A 119 -29.53 23.08 5.38
N GLN A 120 -29.31 24.17 4.66
CA GLN A 120 -30.26 24.64 3.67
C GLN A 120 -30.10 23.84 2.39
N ALA A 121 -31.09 23.00 2.07
CA ALA A 121 -31.02 22.18 0.89
C ALA A 121 -31.56 22.89 -0.37
N PRO A 122 -30.91 22.73 -1.54
CA PRO A 122 -31.45 23.21 -2.80
C PRO A 122 -32.70 22.39 -3.16
N VAL A 123 -33.73 23.08 -3.65
CA VAL A 123 -35.01 22.47 -4.03
C VAL A 123 -34.79 21.39 -5.09
N GLY A 124 -35.04 20.12 -4.74
CA GLY A 124 -34.93 18.97 -5.64
C GLY A 124 -33.51 18.59 -6.06
N GLY A 125 -32.48 19.16 -5.43
CA GLY A 125 -31.08 18.85 -5.72
C GLY A 125 -30.52 17.73 -4.84
N LYS A 126 -29.30 17.29 -5.15
CA LYS A 126 -28.51 16.43 -4.28
C LYS A 126 -27.46 17.25 -3.53
N LEU A 127 -27.13 16.82 -2.33
CA LEU A 127 -26.10 17.41 -1.47
C LEU A 127 -25.01 16.39 -1.20
N ALA A 128 -23.75 16.81 -1.34
CA ALA A 128 -22.60 16.06 -0.89
C ALA A 128 -22.02 16.70 0.38
N PHE A 129 -21.62 15.84 1.31
CA PHE A 129 -20.90 16.20 2.52
C PHE A 129 -19.53 15.55 2.49
N PHE A 130 -18.50 16.30 2.87
CA PHE A 130 -17.14 15.80 3.05
C PHE A 130 -16.70 16.16 4.47
N THR A 131 -16.38 15.17 5.30
CA THR A 131 -16.15 15.36 6.74
C THR A 131 -14.81 14.83 7.19
N GLU A 132 -14.14 15.63 8.04
CA GLU A 132 -12.83 15.26 8.61
C GLU A 132 -12.87 13.94 9.37
N HIS A 133 -14.00 13.61 10.00
CA HIS A 133 -14.24 12.37 10.72
C HIS A 133 -15.44 11.61 10.17
N LEU A 134 -15.55 10.33 10.52
CA LEU A 134 -16.74 9.54 10.19
C LEU A 134 -17.96 10.06 10.98
N PRO A 135 -19.08 10.40 10.33
CA PRO A 135 -20.30 10.86 11.02
C PRO A 135 -20.81 9.90 12.08
N GLN A 136 -20.63 8.59 11.86
CA GLN A 136 -21.05 7.51 12.75
C GLN A 136 -20.35 7.55 14.11
N GLU A 137 -19.17 8.18 14.23
CA GLU A 137 -18.48 8.37 15.51
C GLU A 137 -19.24 9.28 16.48
N PHE A 138 -20.15 10.09 15.94
CA PHE A 138 -20.98 11.03 16.68
C PHE A 138 -22.43 10.55 16.82
N GLU A 139 -22.70 9.28 16.50
CA GLU A 139 -24.00 8.64 16.67
C GLU A 139 -24.03 7.79 17.94
N ASN A 140 -25.05 7.99 18.76
CA ASN A 140 -25.31 7.13 19.92
C ASN A 140 -26.77 6.66 19.92
N LYS A 141 -27.71 7.61 19.95
CA LYS A 141 -29.16 7.36 19.90
C LYS A 141 -29.86 8.11 18.78
N LEU A 142 -29.22 9.15 18.25
CA LEU A 142 -29.74 9.97 17.16
C LEU A 142 -28.86 9.81 15.92
N HIS A 143 -29.50 9.58 14.76
CA HIS A 143 -28.81 9.54 13.47
C HIS A 143 -28.18 10.90 13.14
N TYR A 144 -27.00 10.87 12.49
CA TYR A 144 -26.22 12.06 12.17
C TYR A 144 -26.94 12.97 11.17
N LEU A 145 -27.82 12.45 10.30
CA LEU A 145 -28.57 13.25 9.35
C LEU A 145 -30.07 12.99 9.39
N LYS A 146 -30.85 14.04 9.64
CA LYS A 146 -32.31 13.96 9.68
C LYS A 146 -32.99 14.98 8.79
N GLU A 147 -34.17 14.63 8.29
CA GLU A 147 -35.06 15.58 7.61
C GLU A 147 -35.78 16.48 8.63
N ALA A 148 -36.50 17.49 8.11
CA ALA A 148 -37.29 18.41 8.91
C ALA A 148 -38.41 17.72 9.71
N ASP A 149 -38.93 16.59 9.22
CA ASP A 149 -39.95 15.78 9.91
C ASP A 149 -39.36 14.81 10.96
N GLY A 150 -38.03 14.75 11.05
CA GLY A 150 -37.28 13.92 12.00
C GLY A 150 -36.95 12.51 11.49
N HIS A 151 -37.22 12.19 10.23
CA HIS A 151 -36.83 10.91 9.63
C HIS A 151 -35.32 10.83 9.40
N ASP A 152 -34.76 9.63 9.52
CA ASP A 152 -33.34 9.35 9.23
C ASP A 152 -33.11 9.37 7.72
N VAL A 153 -32.01 10.00 7.29
CA VAL A 153 -31.60 10.04 5.90
C VAL A 153 -30.26 9.34 5.77
N GLU A 154 -30.22 8.34 4.89
CA GLU A 154 -29.01 7.61 4.55
C GLU A 154 -28.43 8.10 3.21
N PRO A 155 -27.10 7.98 3.02
CA PRO A 155 -26.45 8.38 1.79
C PRO A 155 -26.89 7.46 0.64
N MET A 156 -27.04 8.05 -0.54
CA MET A 156 -27.24 7.34 -1.80
C MET A 156 -25.94 6.75 -2.33
N GLU A 157 -24.85 7.49 -2.11
CA GLU A 157 -23.47 7.18 -2.48
C GLU A 157 -22.63 7.60 -1.26
N GLU A 158 -21.73 6.73 -0.81
CA GLU A 158 -20.79 7.04 0.27
C GLU A 158 -19.42 6.45 -0.04
N GLU A 159 -18.38 7.13 0.46
CA GLU A 159 -17.01 6.66 0.38
C GLU A 159 -16.33 6.95 1.72
N SER A 160 -15.54 6.00 2.21
CA SER A 160 -14.84 6.15 3.48
C SER A 160 -13.43 5.60 3.43
N SER A 161 -12.58 6.12 4.30
CA SER A 161 -11.22 5.60 4.50
C SER A 161 -11.22 4.12 4.92
N MET A 162 -12.26 3.67 5.63
CA MET A 162 -12.42 2.28 6.09
C MET A 162 -12.68 1.30 4.93
N GLU A 163 -13.47 1.70 3.92
CA GLU A 163 -13.73 0.86 2.74
C GLU A 163 -12.45 0.66 1.90
N CYS A 164 -11.53 1.63 1.91
CA CYS A 164 -10.21 1.44 1.28
C CYS A 164 -9.32 0.48 2.07
N ALA A 165 -9.37 0.45 3.41
CA ALA A 165 -8.58 -0.50 4.18
C ALA A 165 -8.93 -1.96 3.82
N GLU A 166 -10.22 -2.26 3.64
CA GLU A 166 -10.69 -3.57 3.18
C GLU A 166 -10.29 -3.84 1.73
N LYS A 167 -10.50 -2.89 0.81
CA LYS A 167 -10.07 -3.03 -0.59
C LYS A 167 -8.54 -3.10 -0.75
N VAL A 168 -7.75 -2.49 0.13
CA VAL A 168 -6.29 -2.61 0.18
C VAL A 168 -5.90 -3.98 0.67
N ILE A 169 -6.59 -4.54 1.66
CA ILE A 169 -6.34 -5.92 2.08
C ILE A 169 -6.61 -6.88 0.92
N ASP A 170 -7.74 -6.72 0.22
CA ASP A 170 -8.11 -7.57 -0.92
C ASP A 170 -7.18 -7.37 -2.14
N ALA A 171 -6.82 -6.12 -2.46
CA ALA A 171 -5.89 -5.79 -3.54
C ALA A 171 -4.44 -6.16 -3.19
N ALA A 172 -4.06 -6.11 -1.91
CA ALA A 172 -2.79 -6.60 -1.42
C ALA A 172 -2.75 -8.13 -1.48
N ASP A 173 -3.82 -8.84 -1.16
CA ASP A 173 -3.86 -10.30 -1.25
C ASP A 173 -3.80 -10.77 -2.72
N ALA A 174 -4.58 -10.13 -3.60
CA ALA A 174 -4.49 -10.34 -5.05
C ALA A 174 -3.13 -9.89 -5.63
N GLY A 175 -2.54 -8.84 -5.06
CA GLY A 175 -1.21 -8.35 -5.38
C GLY A 175 -0.10 -9.30 -4.95
N ILE A 176 -0.22 -9.89 -3.76
CA ILE A 176 0.68 -10.91 -3.22
C ILE A 176 0.63 -12.15 -4.11
N GLU A 177 -0.55 -12.59 -4.54
CA GLU A 177 -0.68 -13.75 -5.44
C GLU A 177 -0.01 -13.49 -6.80
N ARG A 178 -0.22 -12.30 -7.41
CA ARG A 178 0.43 -11.93 -8.68
C ARG A 178 1.93 -11.66 -8.55
N VAL A 179 2.39 -11.07 -7.45
CA VAL A 179 3.82 -10.88 -7.16
C VAL A 179 4.47 -12.23 -6.94
N GLN A 180 3.82 -13.14 -6.22
CA GLN A 180 4.29 -14.49 -6.01
C GLN A 180 4.40 -15.22 -7.37
N GLU A 181 3.37 -15.19 -8.21
CA GLU A 181 3.39 -15.83 -9.54
C GLU A 181 4.51 -15.27 -10.45
N LYS A 182 4.65 -13.94 -10.52
CA LYS A 182 5.74 -13.30 -11.28
C LYS A 182 7.12 -13.65 -10.75
N ARG A 183 7.30 -13.66 -9.42
CA ARG A 183 8.57 -14.05 -8.78
C ARG A 183 8.90 -15.51 -9.03
N TRP A 184 7.92 -16.42 -9.04
CA TRP A 184 8.17 -17.82 -9.40
C TRP A 184 8.62 -17.97 -10.85
N ALA A 185 7.98 -17.27 -11.79
CA ALA A 185 8.38 -17.29 -13.20
C ALA A 185 9.80 -16.73 -13.40
N GLU A 186 10.14 -15.63 -12.72
CA GLU A 186 11.49 -15.04 -12.75
C GLU A 186 12.53 -15.96 -12.10
N VAL A 187 12.26 -16.56 -10.94
CA VAL A 187 13.16 -17.49 -10.26
C VAL A 187 13.40 -18.74 -11.09
N ILE A 188 12.34 -19.31 -11.68
CA ILE A 188 12.43 -20.47 -12.57
C ILE A 188 13.21 -20.10 -13.84
N GLY A 189 12.93 -18.94 -14.45
CA GLY A 189 13.64 -18.45 -15.62
C GLY A 189 15.13 -18.20 -15.36
N ALA A 190 15.46 -17.55 -14.25
CA ALA A 190 16.83 -17.31 -13.82
C ALA A 190 17.57 -18.64 -13.54
N SER A 191 16.87 -19.63 -12.97
CA SER A 191 17.43 -20.98 -12.77
C SER A 191 17.82 -21.64 -14.10
N PHE A 192 17.04 -21.49 -15.17
CA PHE A 192 17.45 -21.98 -16.49
C PHE A 192 18.64 -21.19 -17.06
N LEU A 193 18.65 -19.86 -16.89
CA LEU A 193 19.74 -19.01 -17.37
C LEU A 193 21.07 -19.36 -16.71
N THR A 194 21.07 -19.66 -15.41
CA THR A 194 22.28 -20.05 -14.65
C THR A 194 22.87 -21.40 -15.07
N ILE A 195 22.11 -22.25 -15.76
CA ILE A 195 22.58 -23.54 -16.27
C ILE A 195 23.32 -23.39 -17.62
N ILE A 196 23.06 -22.32 -18.38
CA ILE A 196 23.64 -22.09 -19.72
C ILE A 196 25.18 -22.10 -19.72
N PRO A 197 25.89 -21.41 -18.79
CA PRO A 197 27.36 -21.46 -18.74
C PRO A 197 27.90 -22.87 -18.48
N SER A 198 27.21 -23.67 -17.65
CA SER A 198 27.56 -25.07 -17.37
C SER A 198 27.39 -25.94 -18.61
N ILE A 199 26.27 -25.80 -19.32
CA ILE A 199 26.02 -26.53 -20.59
C ILE A 199 27.07 -26.14 -21.63
N PHE A 200 27.38 -24.85 -21.76
CA PHE A 200 28.40 -24.36 -22.68
C PHE A 200 29.80 -24.93 -22.32
N GLY A 201 30.17 -24.93 -21.04
CA GLY A 201 31.42 -25.52 -20.57
C GLY A 201 31.52 -27.02 -20.89
N ILE A 202 30.45 -27.78 -20.67
CA ILE A 202 30.39 -29.21 -21.02
C ILE A 202 30.51 -29.40 -22.53
N ALA A 203 29.81 -28.60 -23.33
CA ALA A 203 29.88 -28.68 -24.80
C ALA A 203 31.30 -28.40 -25.30
N VAL A 204 31.96 -27.36 -24.79
CA VAL A 204 33.35 -27.04 -25.14
C VAL A 204 34.28 -28.19 -24.77
N LEU A 205 34.13 -28.79 -23.59
CA LEU A 205 34.94 -29.94 -23.17
C LEU A 205 34.66 -31.20 -24.02
N ALA A 206 33.39 -31.44 -24.37
CA ALA A 206 32.96 -32.60 -25.17
C ALA A 206 33.39 -32.51 -26.64
N PHE A 207 33.48 -31.31 -27.21
CA PHE A 207 33.93 -31.09 -28.59
C PHE A 207 35.44 -30.84 -28.70
N SER A 208 36.10 -30.36 -27.64
CA SER A 208 37.55 -30.07 -27.64
C SER A 208 38.42 -31.27 -27.24
N PHE A 209 37.99 -32.51 -27.52
CA PHE A 209 38.74 -33.74 -27.26
C PHE A 209 40.06 -33.80 -28.08
N SER A 210 41.03 -33.01 -27.65
CA SER A 210 42.42 -33.10 -28.07
C SER A 210 43.18 -33.91 -27.02
N LYS A 211 44.14 -34.73 -27.47
CA LYS A 211 45.05 -35.52 -26.61
C LYS A 211 45.84 -34.67 -25.60
N GLN A 212 45.79 -33.34 -25.73
CA GLN A 212 46.52 -32.38 -24.90
C GLN A 212 45.79 -32.05 -23.58
N LEU A 213 44.47 -32.17 -23.53
CA LEU A 213 43.70 -31.94 -22.30
C LEU A 213 43.84 -33.12 -21.32
N SER A 214 44.00 -34.34 -21.82
CA SER A 214 44.17 -35.52 -20.97
C SER A 214 45.50 -35.53 -20.21
N SER A 215 46.54 -34.85 -20.72
CA SER A 215 47.82 -34.71 -20.02
C SER A 215 47.79 -33.64 -18.92
N TRP A 216 46.86 -32.68 -19.01
CA TRP A 216 46.70 -31.56 -18.06
C TRP A 216 45.54 -31.79 -17.07
N GLY A 217 44.79 -32.90 -17.22
CA GLY A 217 43.51 -33.13 -16.56
C GLY A 217 43.52 -32.96 -15.04
N LYS A 218 44.59 -33.35 -14.34
CA LYS A 218 44.66 -33.19 -12.87
C LYS A 218 44.80 -31.72 -12.42
N GLN A 219 45.59 -30.92 -13.13
CA GLN A 219 45.77 -29.50 -12.79
C GLN A 219 44.53 -28.69 -13.17
N VAL A 220 43.97 -28.96 -14.35
CA VAL A 220 42.72 -28.30 -14.81
C VAL A 220 41.56 -28.60 -13.86
N LEU A 221 41.41 -29.85 -13.41
CA LEU A 221 40.37 -30.24 -12.46
C LEU A 221 40.56 -29.55 -11.10
N LEU A 222 41.81 -29.42 -10.63
CA LEU A 222 42.12 -28.73 -9.37
C LEU A 222 41.72 -27.24 -9.45
N PHE A 223 42.08 -26.55 -10.53
CA PHE A 223 41.70 -25.15 -10.73
C PHE A 223 40.20 -24.97 -10.92
N ALA A 224 39.53 -25.87 -11.65
CA ALA A 224 38.09 -25.82 -11.87
C ALA A 224 37.31 -26.01 -10.55
N ASN A 225 37.70 -27.00 -9.72
CA ASN A 225 37.04 -27.25 -8.44
C ASN A 225 37.27 -26.09 -7.45
N SER A 226 38.49 -25.56 -7.38
CA SER A 226 38.79 -24.39 -6.53
C SER A 226 38.03 -23.14 -7.00
N GLY A 227 37.90 -22.94 -8.32
CA GLY A 227 37.11 -21.86 -8.90
C GLY A 227 35.62 -21.98 -8.57
N ALA A 228 35.03 -23.17 -8.74
CA ALA A 228 33.63 -23.42 -8.43
C ALA A 228 33.32 -23.19 -6.94
N CYS A 229 34.18 -23.68 -6.04
CA CYS A 229 34.07 -23.45 -4.61
C CYS A 229 34.12 -21.95 -4.27
N GLY A 230 35.05 -21.21 -4.90
CA GLY A 230 35.17 -19.76 -4.72
C GLY A 230 33.93 -18.98 -5.15
N VAL A 231 33.29 -19.38 -6.27
CA VAL A 231 32.06 -18.73 -6.76
C VAL A 231 30.89 -18.98 -5.81
N VAL A 232 30.70 -20.21 -5.32
CA VAL A 232 29.64 -20.52 -4.35
C VAL A 232 29.85 -19.76 -3.04
N PHE A 233 31.10 -19.69 -2.56
CA PHE A 233 31.45 -18.94 -1.37
C PHE A 233 31.21 -17.43 -1.54
N ALA A 234 31.58 -16.86 -2.68
CA ALA A 234 31.33 -15.45 -3.00
C ALA A 234 29.83 -15.14 -3.08
N ALA A 235 29.04 -16.00 -3.72
CA ALA A 235 27.59 -15.86 -3.76
C ALA A 235 26.96 -15.89 -2.35
N ALA A 236 27.43 -16.79 -1.49
CA ALA A 236 26.96 -16.88 -0.11
C ALA A 236 27.23 -15.60 0.69
N ILE A 237 28.43 -15.01 0.56
CA ILE A 237 28.83 -13.83 1.34
C ILE A 237 28.27 -12.53 0.77
N PHE A 238 28.24 -12.37 -0.55
CA PHE A 238 27.93 -11.07 -1.16
C PHE A 238 26.50 -10.93 -1.65
N LEU A 239 25.76 -12.02 -1.85
CA LEU A 239 24.40 -11.99 -2.40
C LEU A 239 23.34 -12.60 -1.48
N LEU A 240 23.71 -13.55 -0.63
CA LEU A 240 22.75 -14.21 0.26
C LEU A 240 22.80 -13.64 1.68
N MET A 241 24.00 -13.36 2.20
CA MET A 241 24.18 -12.88 3.56
C MET A 241 23.59 -11.47 3.81
N PRO A 242 23.88 -10.44 2.99
CA PRO A 242 23.36 -9.08 3.24
C PRO A 242 21.83 -9.03 3.13
N GLU A 243 21.28 -9.59 2.06
CA GLU A 243 19.85 -9.60 1.76
C GLU A 243 19.06 -10.41 2.79
N SER A 244 19.59 -11.54 3.27
CA SER A 244 18.93 -12.31 4.33
C SER A 244 18.92 -11.58 5.67
N MET A 245 19.97 -10.81 6.00
CA MET A 245 19.99 -9.99 7.21
C MET A 245 19.00 -8.84 7.14
N GLU A 246 18.86 -8.17 5.99
CA GLU A 246 17.86 -7.11 5.79
C GLU A 246 16.43 -7.68 5.88
N LEU A 247 16.15 -8.80 5.22
CA LEU A 247 14.83 -9.43 5.25
C LEU A 247 14.43 -9.90 6.66
N VAL A 248 15.36 -10.50 7.41
CA VAL A 248 15.07 -11.01 8.77
C VAL A 248 14.99 -9.87 9.80
N SER A 249 15.64 -8.74 9.56
CA SER A 249 15.60 -7.58 10.46
C SER A 249 14.40 -6.66 10.25
N ALA A 250 13.67 -6.79 9.13
CA ALA A 250 12.47 -6.02 8.86
C ALA A 250 11.43 -6.18 10.00
N GLY A 251 11.19 -5.11 10.75
CA GLY A 251 10.20 -5.06 11.83
C GLY A 251 10.61 -5.76 13.13
N ARG A 252 11.90 -6.11 13.32
CA ARG A 252 12.40 -6.79 14.53
C ARG A 252 13.52 -6.02 15.22
N GLU A 253 13.69 -6.25 16.52
CA GLU A 253 14.86 -5.78 17.26
C GLU A 253 16.11 -6.53 16.78
N GLU A 254 17.24 -5.83 16.70
CA GLU A 254 18.52 -6.32 16.15
C GLU A 254 18.96 -7.66 16.76
N GLY A 255 18.81 -7.81 18.08
CA GLY A 255 19.19 -9.03 18.79
C GLY A 255 18.33 -10.24 18.42
N GLU A 256 17.04 -10.05 18.18
CA GLU A 256 16.14 -11.10 17.73
C GLU A 256 16.41 -11.48 16.28
N ALA A 257 16.57 -10.48 15.40
CA ALA A 257 16.87 -10.68 13.99
C ALA A 257 18.18 -11.48 13.80
N ALA A 258 19.24 -11.10 14.51
CA ALA A 258 20.52 -11.80 14.50
C ALA A 258 20.40 -13.25 15.01
N GLY A 259 19.58 -13.47 16.05
CA GLY A 259 19.32 -14.80 16.61
C GLY A 259 18.59 -15.73 15.62
N VAL A 260 17.53 -15.23 14.98
CA VAL A 260 16.74 -15.98 13.99
C VAL A 260 17.57 -16.31 12.75
N TRP A 261 18.32 -15.34 12.25
CA TRP A 261 19.23 -15.54 11.13
C TRP A 261 20.31 -16.59 11.46
N GLY A 262 20.96 -16.47 12.62
CA GLY A 262 21.98 -17.42 13.07
C GLY A 262 21.43 -18.84 13.26
N ALA A 263 20.21 -18.98 13.79
CA ALA A 263 19.53 -20.26 13.91
C ALA A 263 19.22 -20.89 12.54
N ALA A 264 18.82 -20.09 11.54
CA ALA A 264 18.56 -20.57 10.19
C ALA A 264 19.84 -21.08 9.50
N VAL A 265 20.97 -20.38 9.67
CA VAL A 265 22.28 -20.83 9.14
C VAL A 265 22.71 -22.15 9.77
N ILE A 266 22.62 -22.27 11.10
CA ILE A 266 22.96 -23.50 11.83
C ILE A 266 22.01 -24.64 11.43
N GLY A 267 20.71 -24.35 11.28
CA GLY A 267 19.71 -25.32 10.81
C GLY A 267 20.01 -25.84 9.40
N GLY A 268 20.41 -24.96 8.48
CA GLY A 268 20.85 -25.34 7.13
C GLY A 268 22.08 -26.24 7.15
N TRP A 269 23.05 -25.98 8.04
CA TRP A 269 24.21 -26.85 8.22
C TRP A 269 23.80 -28.25 8.71
N PHE A 270 22.96 -28.34 9.74
CA PHE A 270 22.47 -29.63 10.24
C PHE A 270 21.70 -30.40 9.16
N LEU A 271 20.83 -29.72 8.41
CA LEU A 271 20.09 -30.34 7.31
C LEU A 271 21.05 -30.89 6.25
N GLY A 272 22.09 -30.13 5.88
CA GLY A 272 23.11 -30.55 4.93
C GLY A 272 23.91 -31.76 5.41
N VAL A 273 24.24 -31.84 6.71
CA VAL A 273 24.92 -32.99 7.31
C VAL A 273 24.01 -34.23 7.37
N LEU A 274 22.72 -34.04 7.64
CA LEU A 274 21.74 -35.13 7.78
C LEU A 274 21.29 -35.70 6.43
N LEU A 275 21.22 -34.86 5.39
CA LEU A 275 20.78 -35.25 4.04
C LEU A 275 21.94 -35.52 3.07
N GLY A 276 23.18 -35.19 3.46
CA GLY A 276 24.36 -35.54 2.69
C GLY A 276 24.59 -37.06 2.65
N PRO A 277 25.02 -37.62 1.51
CA PRO A 277 25.42 -39.03 1.42
C PRO A 277 26.65 -39.36 2.28
#